data_AF-A0A382ATV4-F1
#
_entry.id   AF-A0A382ATV4-F1
#
_cell.length_a   1.000
_cell.length_b   1.000
_cell.length_c   1.000
_cell.angle_alpha   90.00
_cell.angle_beta   90.00
_cell.angle_gamma   90.00
#
_symmetry.space_group_name_H-M   'P 1'
#
loop_
_entity.id
_entity.type
_entity.pdbx_description
1 polymer ?
#
loop_
_entity_poly.entity_id
_entity_poly.type
_entity_poly.pdbx_seq_one_letter_code
_entity_poly.pdbx_strand_id
1 'polypeptide(L)'
;MFKNEMQKITDASLKKIEFMKKSPLGYIILSALAGVYLGFGITLIFSVGGPIADTGGGAYLKLIMGASFGIALSLVIFAGSELFTGNNMIFAISGLAKRVGVGPIVILFTMCFIGNFIGSAFIGWLVVQGDSLPQASQALVLKVAAMKMGLGAKEAFLRGVLCNWLVCLAVWLSLRMQSETAKLIMIFWCLFAFIASGFEHSIANQS
;
A
#
# COMPACT_ATOMS: atom_id res chain seq x y z
N MET A 1 20.01 -3.85 20.68
CA MET A 1 18.74 -4.57 20.62
C MET A 1 18.30 -4.92 19.20
N PHE A 2 18.37 -4.02 18.19
CA PHE A 2 17.85 -4.29 16.82
C PHE A 2 18.91 -4.33 15.71
N LYS A 3 20.17 -4.67 16.01
CA LYS A 3 21.27 -4.57 15.03
C LYS A 3 21.06 -5.48 13.80
N ASN A 4 20.56 -6.69 14.01
CA ASN A 4 20.35 -7.67 12.94
C ASN A 4 19.21 -7.27 12.01
N GLU A 5 18.12 -6.74 12.57
CA GLU A 5 16.98 -6.23 11.81
C GLU A 5 17.35 -5.01 10.97
N MET A 6 18.11 -4.08 11.55
CA MET A 6 18.61 -2.91 10.84
C MET A 6 19.54 -3.33 9.69
N GLN A 7 20.39 -4.34 9.91
CA GLN A 7 21.25 -4.87 8.85
C GLN A 7 20.42 -5.46 7.69
N LYS A 8 19.39 -6.26 7.98
CA LYS A 8 18.47 -6.80 6.95
C LYS A 8 17.83 -5.70 6.11
N ILE A 9 17.41 -4.60 6.74
CA ILE A 9 16.83 -3.45 6.02
C ILE A 9 17.87 -2.77 5.14
N THR A 10 19.08 -2.57 5.66
CA THR A 10 20.15 -1.98 4.86
C THR A 10 20.52 -2.86 3.66
N ASP A 11 20.61 -4.17 3.84
CA ASP A 11 20.90 -5.12 2.76
C ASP A 11 19.77 -5.12 1.71
N ALA A 12 18.51 -5.10 2.15
CA ALA A 12 17.35 -4.99 1.27
C ALA A 12 17.40 -3.68 0.46
N SER A 13 17.76 -2.55 1.08
CA SER A 13 17.86 -1.27 0.38
C SER A 13 18.96 -1.26 -0.70
N LEU A 14 20.10 -1.89 -0.43
CA LEU A 14 21.20 -1.99 -1.39
C LEU A 14 20.79 -2.83 -2.59
N LYS A 15 20.16 -3.99 -2.35
CA LYS A 15 19.62 -4.86 -3.41
C LYS A 15 18.58 -4.14 -4.27
N LYS A 16 17.68 -3.36 -3.67
CA LYS A 16 16.69 -2.56 -4.40
C LYS A 16 17.35 -1.53 -5.32
N ILE A 17 18.36 -0.81 -4.82
CA ILE A 17 19.10 0.18 -5.63
C ILE A 17 19.91 -0.48 -6.74
N GLU A 18 20.57 -1.61 -6.45
CA GLU A 18 21.31 -2.38 -7.45
C GLU A 18 20.37 -2.87 -8.56
N PHE A 19 19.23 -3.47 -8.18
CA PHE A 19 18.24 -3.95 -9.13
C PHE A 19 17.65 -2.82 -9.97
N MET A 20 17.29 -1.69 -9.35
CA MET A 20 16.82 -0.49 -10.06
C MET A 20 17.83 0.00 -11.10
N LYS A 21 19.13 0.03 -10.77
CA LYS A 21 20.18 0.45 -11.71
C LYS A 21 20.41 -0.56 -12.83
N LYS A 22 20.38 -1.85 -12.51
CA LYS A 22 20.62 -2.94 -13.46
C LYS A 22 19.45 -3.13 -14.43
N SER A 23 18.21 -3.00 -13.93
CA SER A 23 16.98 -3.18 -14.70
C SER A 23 15.94 -2.13 -14.31
N PRO A 24 16.06 -0.88 -14.82
CA PRO A 24 15.10 0.18 -14.52
C PRO A 24 13.68 -0.18 -14.92
N LEU A 25 13.51 -0.82 -16.09
CA LEU A 25 12.21 -1.31 -16.56
C LEU A 25 11.67 -2.42 -15.65
N GLY A 26 12.51 -3.37 -15.24
CA GLY A 26 12.11 -4.41 -14.29
C GLY A 26 11.64 -3.83 -12.95
N TYR A 27 12.32 -2.77 -12.47
CA TYR A 27 11.90 -2.06 -11.26
C TYR A 27 10.54 -1.37 -11.41
N ILE A 28 10.29 -0.72 -12.55
CA ILE A 28 8.98 -0.12 -12.85
C ILE A 28 7.90 -1.20 -12.93
N ILE A 29 8.17 -2.36 -13.54
CA ILE A 29 7.20 -3.48 -13.60
C ILE A 29 6.89 -3.99 -12.20
N LEU A 30 7.89 -4.24 -11.35
CA LEU A 30 7.67 -4.62 -9.95
C LEU A 30 6.90 -3.55 -9.17
N SER A 31 7.13 -2.27 -9.49
CA SER A 31 6.38 -1.17 -8.88
C SER A 31 4.93 -1.13 -9.37
N ALA A 32 4.68 -1.38 -10.66
CA ALA A 32 3.33 -1.50 -11.19
C ALA A 32 2.57 -2.68 -10.58
N LEU A 33 3.23 -3.83 -10.39
CA LEU A 33 2.63 -4.96 -9.69
C LEU A 33 2.17 -4.60 -8.28
N ALA A 34 2.95 -3.81 -7.51
CA ALA A 34 2.50 -3.37 -6.19
C ALA A 34 1.24 -2.48 -6.24
N GLY A 35 1.14 -1.61 -7.26
CA GLY A 35 -0.07 -0.82 -7.52
C GLY A 35 -1.28 -1.69 -7.85
N VAL A 36 -1.10 -2.69 -8.72
CA VAL A 36 -2.13 -3.69 -9.06
C VAL A 36 -2.59 -4.46 -7.82
N TYR A 37 -1.66 -4.93 -6.98
CA TYR A 37 -1.98 -5.70 -5.77
C TYR A 37 -2.78 -4.89 -4.75
N LEU A 38 -2.45 -3.60 -4.59
CA LEU A 38 -3.25 -2.69 -3.78
C LEU A 38 -4.62 -2.41 -4.41
N GLY A 39 -4.68 -2.27 -5.72
CA GLY A 39 -5.93 -2.09 -6.45
C GLY A 39 -6.87 -3.29 -6.36
N PHE A 40 -6.36 -4.52 -6.29
CA PHE A 40 -7.20 -5.69 -5.96
C PHE A 40 -7.82 -5.58 -4.56
N GLY A 41 -7.04 -5.12 -3.58
CA GLY A 41 -7.57 -4.84 -2.24
C GLY A 41 -8.63 -3.74 -2.24
N ILE A 42 -8.42 -2.66 -2.98
CA ILE A 42 -9.40 -1.58 -3.15
C ILE A 42 -10.68 -2.09 -3.82
N THR A 43 -10.54 -2.81 -4.93
CA THR A 43 -11.68 -3.42 -5.64
C THR A 43 -12.48 -4.29 -4.69
N LEU A 44 -11.84 -5.18 -3.93
CA LEU A 44 -12.51 -6.05 -2.98
C LEU A 44 -13.31 -5.27 -1.92
N ILE A 45 -12.69 -4.28 -1.26
CA ILE A 45 -13.37 -3.55 -0.17
C ILE A 45 -14.56 -2.74 -0.68
N PHE A 46 -14.49 -2.19 -1.90
CA PHE A 46 -15.63 -1.49 -2.50
C PHE A 46 -16.70 -2.45 -3.05
N SER A 47 -16.31 -3.61 -3.58
CA SER A 47 -17.25 -4.67 -3.97
C SER A 47 -18.11 -5.14 -2.80
N VAL A 48 -17.49 -5.38 -1.63
CA VAL A 48 -18.24 -5.78 -0.43
C VAL A 48 -18.95 -4.60 0.23
N GLY A 49 -18.34 -3.41 0.23
CA GLY A 49 -18.85 -2.24 0.92
C GLY A 49 -20.06 -1.59 0.24
N GLY A 50 -20.11 -1.60 -1.09
CA GLY A 50 -21.18 -0.97 -1.88
C GLY A 50 -22.58 -1.45 -1.48
N PRO A 51 -22.89 -2.75 -1.58
CA PRO A 51 -24.20 -3.29 -1.20
C PRO A 51 -24.59 -3.04 0.26
N ILE A 52 -23.60 -3.08 1.17
CA ILE A 52 -23.82 -2.81 2.59
C ILE A 52 -24.19 -1.33 2.81
N ALA A 53 -23.51 -0.42 2.12
CA ALA A 53 -23.81 1.00 2.21
C ALA A 53 -25.21 1.32 1.65
N ASP A 54 -25.58 0.69 0.53
CA ASP A 54 -26.86 0.88 -0.15
C ASP A 54 -28.06 0.40 0.68
N THR A 55 -27.89 -0.68 1.44
CA THR A 55 -28.92 -1.25 2.33
C THR A 55 -29.00 -0.59 3.72
N GLY A 56 -28.29 0.53 3.94
CA GLY A 56 -28.30 1.25 5.21
C GLY A 56 -27.34 0.72 6.28
N GLY A 57 -26.48 -0.25 5.94
CA GLY A 57 -25.49 -0.86 6.84
C GLY A 57 -24.24 -0.01 7.11
N GLY A 58 -24.32 1.32 6.97
CA GLY A 58 -23.17 2.23 7.04
C GLY A 58 -22.37 2.16 8.34
N ALA A 59 -23.00 1.79 9.46
CA ALA A 59 -22.33 1.61 10.75
C ALA A 59 -21.23 0.54 10.75
N TYR A 60 -21.37 -0.49 9.89
CA TYR A 60 -20.43 -1.61 9.80
C TYR A 60 -19.43 -1.48 8.65
N LEU A 61 -19.58 -0.45 7.82
CA LEU A 61 -18.82 -0.30 6.57
C LEU A 61 -17.31 -0.28 6.81
N LYS A 62 -16.85 0.52 7.78
CA LYS A 62 -15.41 0.61 8.13
C LYS A 62 -14.86 -0.70 8.70
N LEU A 63 -15.67 -1.43 9.47
CA LEU A 63 -15.29 -2.73 10.05
C LEU A 63 -15.09 -3.75 8.93
N ILE A 64 -16.08 -3.89 8.05
CA ILE A 64 -16.08 -4.91 6.99
C ILE A 64 -15.04 -4.60 5.93
N MET A 65 -14.98 -3.35 5.44
CA MET A 65 -13.94 -2.94 4.50
C MET A 65 -12.54 -3.11 5.07
N GLY A 66 -12.33 -2.75 6.34
CA GLY A 66 -11.03 -2.91 6.99
C GLY A 66 -10.62 -4.38 7.14
N ALA A 67 -11.54 -5.25 7.55
CA ALA A 67 -11.28 -6.68 7.67
C ALA A 67 -11.00 -7.34 6.31
N SER A 68 -11.59 -6.84 5.23
CA SER A 68 -11.36 -7.37 3.88
C SER A 68 -10.09 -6.84 3.21
N PHE A 69 -9.44 -5.79 3.73
CA PHE A 69 -8.32 -5.15 3.04
C PHE A 69 -6.98 -5.90 3.14
N GLY A 70 -6.86 -6.87 4.06
CA GLY A 70 -5.59 -7.58 4.37
C GLY A 70 -4.87 -8.21 3.17
N ILE A 71 -5.59 -8.49 2.07
CA ILE A 71 -5.02 -9.02 0.82
C ILE A 71 -4.00 -8.06 0.17
N ALA A 72 -4.20 -6.74 0.27
CA ALA A 72 -3.43 -5.75 -0.46
C ALA A 72 -1.92 -5.85 -0.18
N LEU A 73 -1.52 -5.68 1.08
CA LEU A 73 -0.11 -5.74 1.48
C LEU A 73 0.39 -7.19 1.56
N SER A 74 -0.49 -8.16 1.78
CA SER A 74 -0.12 -9.58 1.73
C SER A 74 0.43 -9.96 0.36
N LEU A 75 -0.25 -9.58 -0.72
CA LEU A 75 0.25 -9.81 -2.08
C LEU A 75 1.57 -9.08 -2.33
N VAL A 76 1.69 -7.82 -1.91
CA VAL A 76 2.94 -7.05 -2.08
C VAL A 76 4.14 -7.73 -1.45
N ILE A 77 3.98 -8.25 -0.24
CA ILE A 77 5.07 -8.86 0.54
C ILE A 77 5.39 -10.28 0.04
N PHE A 78 4.37 -11.09 -0.23
CA PHE A 78 4.55 -12.51 -0.54
C PHE A 78 4.79 -12.79 -2.02
N ALA A 79 4.09 -12.10 -2.93
CA ALA A 79 4.36 -12.23 -4.36
C ALA A 79 5.66 -11.50 -4.75
N GLY A 80 6.06 -10.49 -3.97
CA GLY A 80 7.28 -9.73 -4.17
C GLY A 80 7.11 -8.61 -5.19
N SER A 81 6.94 -7.39 -4.70
CA SER A 81 6.80 -6.19 -5.53
C SER A 81 7.38 -4.95 -4.83
N GLU A 82 7.47 -3.84 -5.55
CA GLU A 82 8.08 -2.60 -5.04
C GLU A 82 7.02 -1.58 -4.66
N LEU A 83 6.80 -1.40 -3.36
CA LEU A 83 5.81 -0.47 -2.84
C LEU A 83 6.44 0.79 -2.27
N PHE A 84 6.01 1.96 -2.76
CA PHE A 84 6.53 3.26 -2.34
C PHE A 84 6.41 3.49 -0.83
N THR A 85 5.23 3.24 -0.26
CA THR A 85 4.96 3.45 1.18
C THR A 85 5.82 2.58 2.07
N GLY A 86 6.08 1.32 1.67
CA GLY A 86 7.01 0.43 2.38
C GLY A 86 8.48 0.85 2.24
N ASN A 87 8.86 1.42 1.10
CA ASN A 87 10.22 1.90 0.84
C ASN A 87 10.58 3.12 1.70
N ASN A 88 9.61 3.92 2.18
CA ASN A 88 9.87 5.07 3.05
C ASN A 88 10.69 4.72 4.30
N MET A 89 10.29 3.69 5.05
CA MET A 89 11.04 3.25 6.24
C MET A 89 12.40 2.65 5.86
N ILE A 90 12.42 1.80 4.83
CA ILE A 90 13.65 1.10 4.39
C ILE A 90 14.76 2.12 4.07
N PHE A 91 14.43 3.14 3.29
CA PHE A 91 15.40 4.14 2.87
C PHE A 91 15.65 5.24 3.89
N ALA A 92 14.70 5.55 4.79
CA ALA A 92 14.98 6.40 5.94
C ALA A 92 16.05 5.76 6.84
N ILE A 93 15.91 4.48 7.16
CA ILE A 93 16.88 3.72 7.95
C ILE A 93 18.24 3.65 7.25
N SER A 94 18.27 3.31 5.96
CA SER A 94 19.52 3.19 5.21
C SER A 94 20.22 4.53 4.98
N GLY A 95 19.47 5.61 4.83
CA GLY A 95 20.01 6.97 4.76
C GLY A 95 20.67 7.38 6.07
N LEU A 96 20.00 7.16 7.22
CA LEU A 96 20.56 7.42 8.55
C LEU A 96 21.79 6.56 8.84
N ALA A 97 21.79 5.31 8.37
CA ALA A 97 22.93 4.39 8.47
C ALA A 97 24.05 4.70 7.45
N LYS A 98 23.90 5.77 6.62
CA LYS A 98 24.85 6.18 5.57
C LYS A 98 25.20 5.06 4.58
N ARG A 99 24.24 4.17 4.31
CA ARG A 99 24.41 3.03 3.38
C ARG A 99 24.04 3.39 1.95
N VAL A 100 23.14 4.34 1.75
CA VAL A 100 22.65 4.78 0.43
C VAL A 100 22.67 6.31 0.38
N GLY A 101 23.15 6.87 -0.74
CA GLY A 101 23.13 8.32 -0.97
C GLY A 101 21.73 8.85 -1.30
N VAL A 102 21.51 10.14 -1.08
CA VAL A 102 20.21 10.80 -1.30
C VAL A 102 19.74 10.72 -2.76
N GLY A 103 20.65 10.89 -3.74
CA GLY A 103 20.30 10.85 -5.17
C GLY A 103 19.62 9.54 -5.60
N PRO A 104 20.22 8.37 -5.35
CA PRO A 104 19.58 7.09 -5.62
C PRO A 104 18.24 6.88 -4.91
N ILE A 105 18.06 7.41 -3.69
CA ILE A 105 16.78 7.34 -2.96
C ILE A 105 15.70 8.12 -3.70
N VAL A 106 15.98 9.35 -4.13
CA VAL A 106 15.02 10.20 -4.86
C VAL A 106 14.60 9.56 -6.18
N ILE A 107 15.56 9.00 -6.93
CA ILE A 107 15.28 8.28 -8.19
C ILE A 107 14.37 7.08 -7.92
N LEU A 108 14.71 6.26 -6.90
CA LEU A 108 13.93 5.09 -6.54
C LEU A 108 12.51 5.45 -6.13
N PHE A 109 12.34 6.48 -5.29
CA PHE A 109 11.03 6.94 -4.84
C PHE A 109 10.18 7.41 -6.03
N THR A 110 10.79 8.16 -6.95
CA THR A 110 10.10 8.65 -8.15
C THR A 110 9.66 7.49 -9.05
N MET A 111 10.57 6.57 -9.37
CA MET A 111 10.26 5.39 -10.18
C MET A 111 9.20 4.50 -9.53
N CYS A 112 9.31 4.29 -8.22
CA CYS A 112 8.38 3.45 -7.48
C CYS A 112 6.98 4.07 -7.42
N PHE A 113 6.87 5.36 -7.13
CA PHE A 113 5.59 6.07 -7.08
C PHE A 113 4.89 6.10 -8.45
N ILE A 114 5.64 6.37 -9.52
CA ILE A 114 5.12 6.35 -10.90
C ILE A 114 4.70 4.94 -11.29
N GLY A 115 5.54 3.93 -11.01
CA GLY A 115 5.21 2.54 -11.29
C GLY A 115 3.95 2.10 -10.56
N ASN A 116 3.85 2.38 -9.25
CA ASN A 116 2.65 2.13 -8.44
C ASN A 116 1.40 2.77 -9.10
N PHE A 117 1.48 4.03 -9.52
CA PHE A 117 0.38 4.70 -10.20
C PHE A 117 -0.01 4.02 -11.53
N ILE A 118 0.97 3.64 -12.37
CA ILE A 118 0.70 2.91 -13.62
C ILE A 118 -0.06 1.62 -13.33
N GLY A 119 0.36 0.87 -12.30
CA GLY A 119 -0.29 -0.35 -11.88
C GLY A 119 -1.72 -0.13 -11.40
N SER A 120 -1.93 0.85 -10.52
CA SER A 120 -3.24 1.23 -9.99
C SER A 120 -4.20 1.69 -11.10
N ALA A 121 -3.74 2.53 -12.02
CA ALA A 121 -4.54 2.95 -13.16
C ALA A 121 -4.89 1.77 -14.09
N PHE A 122 -3.94 0.86 -14.31
CA PHE A 122 -4.16 -0.32 -15.14
C PHE A 122 -5.21 -1.26 -14.57
N ILE A 123 -5.14 -1.60 -13.27
CA ILE A 123 -6.16 -2.44 -12.63
C ILE A 123 -7.51 -1.73 -12.57
N GLY A 124 -7.54 -0.42 -12.28
CA GLY A 124 -8.78 0.37 -12.33
C GLY A 124 -9.43 0.33 -13.72
N TRP A 125 -8.63 0.47 -14.79
CA TRP A 125 -9.12 0.32 -16.16
C TRP A 125 -9.68 -1.08 -16.43
N LEU A 126 -8.99 -2.15 -16.03
CA LEU A 126 -9.47 -3.52 -16.19
C LEU A 126 -10.78 -3.77 -15.44
N VAL A 127 -10.93 -3.24 -14.23
CA VAL A 127 -12.14 -3.36 -13.42
C VAL A 127 -13.35 -2.70 -14.11
N VAL A 128 -13.13 -1.54 -14.75
CA VAL A 128 -14.16 -0.85 -15.53
C VAL A 128 -14.49 -1.62 -16.81
N GLN A 129 -13.49 -2.08 -17.57
CA GLN A 129 -13.73 -2.85 -18.80
C GLN A 129 -14.40 -4.20 -18.54
N GLY A 130 -14.11 -4.81 -17.39
CA GLY A 130 -14.67 -6.08 -16.96
C GLY A 130 -16.00 -5.97 -16.22
N ASP A 131 -16.59 -4.77 -16.11
CA ASP A 131 -17.83 -4.49 -15.38
C ASP A 131 -17.88 -5.17 -13.99
N SER A 132 -16.76 -5.17 -13.29
CA SER A 132 -16.54 -6.02 -12.10
C SER A 132 -17.10 -5.42 -10.81
N LEU A 133 -17.57 -4.16 -10.84
CA LEU A 133 -18.16 -3.47 -9.70
C LEU A 133 -19.66 -3.23 -9.92
N PRO A 134 -20.55 -3.73 -9.03
CA PRO A 134 -21.96 -3.40 -9.07
C PRO A 134 -22.20 -1.89 -8.95
N GLN A 135 -23.37 -1.41 -9.41
CA GLN A 135 -23.72 0.01 -9.37
C GLN A 135 -23.61 0.64 -7.97
N ALA A 136 -24.02 -0.09 -6.92
CA ALA A 136 -23.87 0.34 -5.53
C ALA A 136 -22.40 0.57 -5.13
N SER A 137 -21.49 -0.29 -5.59
CA SER A 137 -20.04 -0.14 -5.37
C SER A 137 -19.48 1.04 -6.13
N GLN A 138 -19.89 1.25 -7.39
CA GLN A 138 -19.48 2.41 -8.18
C GLN A 138 -19.90 3.74 -7.51
N ALA A 139 -21.15 3.81 -7.01
CA ALA A 139 -21.64 4.97 -6.26
C ALA A 139 -20.83 5.21 -4.99
N LEU A 140 -20.46 4.15 -4.26
CA LEU A 140 -19.62 4.26 -3.07
C LEU A 140 -18.20 4.75 -3.40
N VAL A 141 -17.60 4.25 -4.49
CA VAL A 141 -16.29 4.70 -4.97
C VAL A 141 -16.31 6.20 -5.24
N LEU A 142 -17.28 6.69 -6.03
CA LEU A 142 -17.41 8.12 -6.35
C LEU A 142 -17.62 8.97 -5.10
N LYS A 143 -18.46 8.52 -4.16
CA LYS A 143 -18.70 9.21 -2.88
C LYS A 143 -17.43 9.32 -2.04
N VAL A 144 -16.68 8.22 -1.90
CA VAL A 144 -15.45 8.20 -1.11
C VAL A 144 -14.34 9.00 -1.78
N ALA A 145 -14.22 8.93 -3.11
CA ALA A 145 -13.27 9.74 -3.87
C ALA A 145 -13.53 11.24 -3.68
N ALA A 146 -14.78 11.69 -3.83
CA ALA A 146 -15.16 13.08 -3.60
C ALA A 146 -14.84 13.55 -2.18
N MET A 147 -15.14 12.72 -1.17
CA MET A 147 -14.81 13.01 0.23
C MET A 147 -13.31 13.15 0.45
N LYS A 148 -12.49 12.26 -0.10
CA LYS A 148 -11.02 12.30 0.02
C LYS A 148 -10.42 13.52 -0.68
N MET A 149 -10.93 13.88 -1.86
CA MET A 149 -10.49 15.08 -2.58
C MET A 149 -10.86 16.38 -1.85
N GLY A 150 -11.88 16.35 -0.99
CA GLY A 150 -12.29 17.48 -0.16
C GLY A 150 -11.53 17.62 1.18
N LEU A 151 -10.60 16.72 1.51
CA LEU A 151 -9.85 16.78 2.77
C LEU A 151 -8.93 18.01 2.81
N GLY A 152 -8.88 18.68 3.97
CA GLY A 152 -7.90 19.74 4.20
C GLY A 152 -6.47 19.19 4.23
N ALA A 153 -5.50 19.99 3.78
CA ALA A 153 -4.09 19.55 3.67
C ALA A 153 -3.52 19.01 4.99
N LYS A 154 -3.81 19.69 6.12
CA LYS A 154 -3.38 19.24 7.46
C LYS A 154 -3.96 17.88 7.84
N GLU A 155 -5.25 17.68 7.55
CA GLU A 155 -5.95 16.44 7.86
C GLU A 155 -5.41 15.28 7.01
N ALA A 156 -5.28 15.48 5.69
CA ALA A 156 -4.72 14.50 4.78
C ALA A 156 -3.27 14.12 5.17
N PHE A 157 -2.45 15.11 5.55
CA PHE A 157 -1.08 14.88 5.99
C PHE A 157 -1.02 14.01 7.26
N LEU A 158 -1.76 14.36 8.31
CA LEU A 158 -1.75 13.61 9.56
C LEU A 158 -2.30 12.18 9.39
N ARG A 159 -3.39 12.02 8.63
CA ARG A 159 -3.93 10.69 8.28
C ARG A 159 -2.93 9.88 7.45
N GLY A 160 -2.16 10.53 6.57
CA GLY A 160 -1.08 9.90 5.80
C GLY A 160 0.06 9.39 6.67
N VAL A 161 0.51 10.20 7.65
CA VAL A 161 1.54 9.80 8.62
C VAL A 161 1.09 8.57 9.42
N LEU A 162 -0.13 8.59 9.95
CA LEU A 162 -0.68 7.48 10.74
C LEU A 162 -0.83 6.20 9.91
N CYS A 163 -1.29 6.33 8.65
CA CYS A 163 -1.35 5.20 7.72
C CYS A 163 0.04 4.59 7.50
N ASN A 164 1.00 5.42 7.11
CA ASN A 164 2.31 4.90 6.72
C ASN A 164 3.09 4.34 7.90
N TRP A 165 2.79 4.80 9.13
CA TRP A 165 3.33 4.18 10.34
C TRP A 165 2.91 2.70 10.44
N LEU A 166 1.61 2.40 10.27
CA LEU A 166 1.10 1.03 10.30
C LEU A 166 1.60 0.18 9.14
N VAL A 167 1.69 0.74 7.93
CA VAL A 167 2.25 0.04 6.76
C VAL A 167 3.72 -0.32 6.99
N CYS A 168 4.53 0.63 7.44
CA CYS A 168 5.95 0.39 7.72
C CYS A 168 6.12 -0.62 8.86
N LEU A 169 5.24 -0.60 9.88
CA LEU A 169 5.24 -1.60 10.95
C LEU A 169 4.93 -3.00 10.41
N ALA A 170 3.96 -3.15 9.51
CA ALA A 170 3.67 -4.42 8.86
C ALA A 170 4.89 -4.95 8.08
N VAL A 171 5.59 -4.09 7.34
CA VAL A 171 6.84 -4.43 6.64
C VAL A 171 7.95 -4.80 7.63
N TRP A 172 8.14 -4.02 8.69
CA TRP A 172 9.16 -4.28 9.72
C TRP A 172 8.93 -5.63 10.40
N LEU A 173 7.69 -5.91 10.80
CA LEU A 173 7.31 -7.16 11.45
C LEU A 173 7.47 -8.35 10.49
N SER A 174 7.14 -8.19 9.21
CA SER A 174 7.30 -9.26 8.22
C SER A 174 8.77 -9.68 8.02
N LEU A 175 9.72 -8.76 8.16
CA LEU A 175 11.16 -9.03 8.11
C LEU A 175 11.71 -9.71 9.39
N ARG A 176 10.99 -9.56 10.51
CA ARG A 176 11.38 -10.12 11.81
C ARG A 176 10.86 -11.52 12.07
N MET A 177 9.67 -11.81 11.57
CA MET A 177 9.00 -13.09 11.82
C MET A 177 9.48 -14.17 10.86
N GLN A 178 9.59 -15.40 11.37
CA GLN A 178 9.91 -16.58 10.57
C GLN A 178 8.65 -17.23 9.98
N SER A 179 7.57 -17.31 10.77
CA SER A 179 6.29 -17.89 10.35
C SER A 179 5.56 -16.99 9.35
N GLU A 180 5.24 -17.53 8.18
CA GLU A 180 4.44 -16.85 7.15
C GLU A 180 3.04 -16.50 7.64
N THR A 181 2.39 -17.40 8.38
CA THR A 181 1.08 -17.16 9.01
C THR A 181 1.13 -15.96 9.95
N ALA A 182 2.18 -15.84 10.78
CA ALA A 182 2.33 -14.69 11.67
C ALA A 182 2.50 -13.37 10.90
N LYS A 183 3.18 -13.40 9.74
CA LYS A 183 3.28 -12.22 8.85
C LYS A 183 1.92 -11.81 8.31
N LEU A 184 1.13 -12.75 7.80
CA LEU A 184 -0.22 -12.48 7.30
C LEU A 184 -1.13 -11.92 8.39
N ILE A 185 -1.07 -12.46 9.62
CA ILE A 185 -1.83 -11.96 10.77
C ILE A 185 -1.45 -10.51 11.10
N MET A 186 -0.16 -10.18 11.18
CA MET A 186 0.24 -8.80 11.48
C MET A 186 -0.05 -7.83 10.33
N ILE A 187 0.09 -8.26 9.08
CA ILE A 187 -0.34 -7.48 7.92
C ILE A 187 -1.84 -7.19 8.01
N PHE A 188 -2.66 -8.21 8.28
CA PHE A 188 -4.10 -8.06 8.49
C PHE A 188 -4.40 -7.03 9.58
N TRP A 189 -3.79 -7.15 10.77
CA TRP A 189 -4.06 -6.23 11.88
C TRP A 189 -3.66 -4.79 11.56
N CYS A 190 -2.50 -4.57 10.94
CA CYS A 190 -2.06 -3.23 10.57
C CYS A 190 -2.98 -2.61 9.50
N LEU A 191 -3.41 -3.39 8.51
CA LEU A 191 -4.30 -2.94 7.43
C LEU A 191 -5.71 -2.66 7.94
N PHE A 192 -6.24 -3.57 8.76
CA PHE A 192 -7.53 -3.40 9.41
C PHE A 192 -7.54 -2.10 10.24
N ALA A 193 -6.52 -1.90 11.07
CA ALA A 193 -6.41 -0.72 11.92
C ALA A 193 -6.42 0.58 11.10
N PHE A 194 -5.66 0.68 10.01
CA PHE A 194 -5.59 1.95 9.27
C PHE A 194 -6.86 2.21 8.46
N ILE A 195 -7.46 1.19 7.83
CA ILE A 195 -8.69 1.37 7.05
C ILE A 195 -9.86 1.70 7.98
N ALA A 196 -10.04 0.93 9.06
CA ALA A 196 -11.14 1.14 9.99
C ALA A 196 -11.03 2.49 10.74
N SER A 197 -9.80 2.97 10.97
CA SER A 197 -9.55 4.28 11.57
C SER A 197 -9.70 5.45 10.58
N GLY A 198 -9.81 5.19 9.28
CA GLY A 198 -9.95 6.22 8.25
C GLY A 198 -8.64 6.96 7.93
N PHE A 199 -7.50 6.28 8.05
CA PHE A 199 -6.21 6.82 7.63
C PHE A 199 -6.04 6.77 6.10
N GLU A 200 -5.08 7.52 5.58
CA GLU A 200 -4.94 7.77 4.13
C GLU A 200 -3.69 7.11 3.55
N HIS A 201 -3.88 6.21 2.58
CA HIS A 201 -2.78 5.50 1.92
C HIS A 201 -2.58 6.02 0.50
N SER A 202 -1.43 6.63 0.21
CA SER A 202 -1.17 7.30 -1.07
C SER A 202 -1.38 6.38 -2.28
N ILE A 203 -0.85 5.16 -2.25
CA ILE A 203 -0.95 4.22 -3.39
C ILE A 203 -2.33 3.57 -3.48
N ALA A 204 -3.03 3.42 -2.35
CA ALA A 204 -4.36 2.82 -2.40
C ALA A 204 -5.38 3.83 -2.97
N ASN A 205 -5.18 5.12 -2.67
CA ASN A 205 -5.96 6.21 -3.24
C ASN A 205 -5.70 6.45 -4.75
N GLN A 206 -4.70 5.78 -5.35
CA GLN A 206 -4.47 5.83 -6.81
C GLN A 206 -5.39 4.88 -7.58
N SER A 207 -6.00 3.89 -6.90
CA SER A 207 -6.79 2.81 -7.50
C SER A 207 -8.29 3.06 -7.41
#